data_AF-A0A924VJR5-F1
#
_entry.id   AF-A0A924VJR5-F1
#
_cell.length_a   1.000
_cell.length_b   1.000
_cell.length_c   1.000
_cell.angle_alpha   90.00
_cell.angle_beta   90.00
_cell.angle_gamma   90.00
#
_symmetry.space_group_name_H-M   'P 1'
#
loop_
_entity.id
_entity.type
_entity.pdbx_description
1 polymer ?
#
loop_
_entity_poly.entity_id
_entity_poly.type
_entity_poly.pdbx_seq_one_letter_code
_entity_poly.pdbx_strand_id
1 'polypeptide(L)'
;VTKLKIRVRGTGSTEPRSVFDIGSVSLARNVGPSTFPNLLVSAVTDSADLVGSKLTLSLTNLDAKKLGGEITPVKNCGTITLKDTELRVPPANVGVAAEVSGTVATAEGTDHVLCVKIDRIEYRLMVAVPPPTEKLVFDFESDTQGWTAGTGVASVNRVTSFANGPGAPHSGAGALEATSKPTLATDERSISVTPKAPIDLSTAATFALSMDSYGGAPGATGYVGTIILSGADGTQVKGRYNITPNSWNQLSLDMSGWSGRNAVKTVTVTFAALGSDYPTWDPKFQIDNVGYFSS
;
A
#
# COMPACT_ATOMS: atom_id res chain seq x y z
N VAL A 1 -44.12 -4.05 -28.85
CA VAL A 1 -42.68 -4.16 -29.19
C VAL A 1 -41.91 -4.56 -27.94
N THR A 2 -41.65 -5.85 -27.78
CA THR A 2 -40.89 -6.46 -26.68
C THR A 2 -39.40 -6.32 -26.99
N LYS A 3 -38.73 -5.32 -26.41
CA LYS A 3 -37.29 -5.14 -26.60
C LYS A 3 -36.55 -6.15 -25.71
N LEU A 4 -35.82 -7.09 -26.32
CA LEU A 4 -34.83 -7.90 -25.62
C LEU A 4 -33.55 -7.08 -25.47
N LYS A 5 -33.05 -6.94 -24.24
CA LYS A 5 -31.83 -6.20 -23.95
C LYS A 5 -30.79 -7.17 -23.42
N ILE A 6 -29.76 -7.44 -24.22
CA ILE A 6 -28.62 -8.26 -23.84
C ILE A 6 -27.43 -7.32 -23.64
N ARG A 7 -26.78 -7.41 -22.47
CA ARG A 7 -25.56 -6.65 -22.16
C ARG A 7 -24.48 -7.65 -21.76
N VAL A 8 -23.32 -7.55 -22.39
CA VAL A 8 -22.15 -8.41 -22.15
C VAL A 8 -21.03 -7.53 -21.62
N ARG A 9 -20.34 -7.97 -20.56
CA ARG A 9 -19.16 -7.32 -20.01
C ARG A 9 -18.09 -8.39 -19.73
N GLY A 10 -16.89 -8.21 -20.27
CA GLY A 10 -15.74 -9.04 -19.93
C GLY A 10 -15.18 -8.67 -18.56
N THR A 11 -14.75 -9.66 -17.77
CA THR A 11 -14.17 -9.48 -16.43
C THR A 11 -12.72 -9.98 -16.32
N GLY A 12 -12.02 -10.16 -17.45
CA GLY A 12 -10.65 -10.67 -17.51
C GLY A 12 -9.58 -9.58 -17.69
N SER A 13 -8.32 -9.92 -17.37
CA SER A 13 -7.13 -9.04 -17.49
C SER A 13 -6.36 -9.19 -18.81
N THR A 14 -6.82 -10.03 -19.73
CA THR A 14 -6.25 -10.20 -21.08
C THR A 14 -7.12 -9.53 -22.14
N GLU A 15 -6.54 -9.32 -23.33
CA GLU A 15 -7.21 -8.68 -24.47
C GLU A 15 -8.60 -9.31 -24.72
N PRO A 16 -9.70 -8.54 -24.64
CA PRO A 16 -11.04 -9.11 -24.77
C PRO A 16 -11.26 -9.60 -26.20
N ARG A 17 -11.70 -10.86 -26.34
CA ARG A 17 -12.34 -11.29 -27.60
C ARG A 17 -13.64 -10.50 -27.76
N SER A 18 -13.67 -9.58 -28.72
CA SER A 18 -14.74 -8.61 -28.93
C SER A 18 -15.98 -9.17 -29.64
N VAL A 19 -16.19 -10.49 -29.59
CA VAL A 19 -17.30 -11.18 -30.27
C VAL A 19 -18.07 -12.01 -29.25
N PHE A 20 -19.38 -11.81 -29.20
CA PHE A 20 -20.31 -12.71 -28.53
C PHE A 20 -21.42 -13.05 -29.52
N ASP A 21 -21.68 -14.35 -29.70
CA ASP A 21 -22.73 -14.83 -30.59
C ASP A 21 -23.97 -15.18 -29.80
N ILE A 22 -25.11 -14.61 -30.19
CA ILE A 22 -26.41 -15.03 -29.69
C ILE A 22 -26.96 -16.04 -30.70
N GLY A 23 -26.89 -17.33 -30.36
CA GLY A 23 -27.27 -18.40 -31.29
C GLY A 23 -28.74 -18.38 -31.70
N SER A 24 -29.68 -18.28 -30.75
CA SER A 24 -31.10 -18.07 -31.05
C SER A 24 -31.83 -17.45 -29.85
N VAL A 25 -32.86 -16.64 -30.14
CA VAL A 25 -33.80 -16.12 -29.14
C VAL A 25 -35.17 -16.66 -29.49
N SER A 26 -35.75 -17.48 -28.63
CA SER A 26 -37.13 -17.95 -28.75
C SER A 26 -38.01 -17.31 -27.68
N LEU A 27 -39.18 -16.81 -28.09
CA LEU A 27 -40.26 -16.42 -27.17
C LEU A 27 -41.07 -17.69 -26.85
N ALA A 28 -40.84 -18.30 -25.69
CA ALA A 28 -41.78 -19.30 -25.19
C ALA A 28 -43.09 -18.58 -24.79
N ARG A 29 -44.26 -19.17 -25.12
CA ARG A 29 -45.59 -18.55 -24.95
C ARG A 29 -45.92 -18.11 -23.52
N ASN A 30 -45.13 -18.56 -22.53
CA ASN A 30 -45.36 -18.33 -21.10
C ASN A 30 -44.16 -17.70 -20.37
N VAL A 31 -43.24 -17.04 -21.08
CA VAL A 31 -42.10 -16.35 -20.42
C VAL A 31 -42.58 -15.02 -19.87
N GLY A 32 -42.82 -14.97 -18.56
CA GLY A 32 -43.02 -13.73 -17.82
C GLY A 32 -41.72 -12.91 -17.71
N PRO A 33 -41.79 -11.63 -17.31
CA PRO A 33 -40.61 -10.84 -16.99
C PRO A 33 -39.73 -11.57 -15.97
N SER A 34 -38.39 -11.44 -16.09
CA SER A 34 -37.48 -11.91 -15.04
C SER A 34 -37.91 -11.30 -13.70
N THR A 35 -38.03 -12.13 -12.68
CA THR A 35 -38.22 -11.70 -11.30
C THR A 35 -36.89 -11.41 -10.59
N PHE A 36 -35.77 -11.75 -11.23
CA PHE A 36 -34.42 -11.47 -10.73
C PHE A 36 -33.94 -10.10 -11.23
N PRO A 37 -33.40 -9.24 -10.34
CA PRO A 37 -32.81 -7.97 -10.74
C PRO A 37 -31.56 -8.17 -11.60
N ASN A 38 -31.47 -7.40 -12.69
CA ASN A 38 -30.32 -7.31 -13.57
C ASN A 38 -29.42 -6.16 -13.09
N LEU A 39 -28.48 -6.51 -12.21
CA LEU A 39 -27.60 -5.56 -11.54
C LEU A 39 -26.15 -5.82 -11.89
N LEU A 40 -25.42 -4.74 -12.13
CA LEU A 40 -23.97 -4.75 -11.99
C LEU A 40 -23.61 -4.16 -10.64
N VAL A 41 -22.88 -4.93 -9.84
CA VAL A 41 -22.48 -4.54 -8.48
C VAL A 41 -20.97 -4.64 -8.38
N SER A 42 -20.33 -3.59 -7.87
CA SER A 42 -18.92 -3.60 -7.49
C SER A 42 -18.76 -3.01 -6.09
N ALA A 43 -17.73 -3.44 -5.38
CA ALA A 43 -17.39 -2.97 -4.04
C ALA A 43 -15.95 -2.46 -4.02
N VAL A 44 -15.72 -1.34 -3.35
CA VAL A 44 -14.39 -0.74 -3.17
C VAL A 44 -14.27 -0.12 -1.79
N THR A 45 -13.10 -0.21 -1.16
CA THR A 45 -12.78 0.58 0.05
C THR A 45 -11.99 1.83 -0.30
N ASP A 46 -12.08 2.85 0.55
CA ASP A 46 -11.27 4.07 0.41
C ASP A 46 -9.85 3.92 1.00
N SER A 47 -9.61 2.86 1.76
CA SER A 47 -8.33 2.58 2.41
C SER A 47 -7.98 1.09 2.40
N ALA A 48 -6.68 0.80 2.46
CA ALA A 48 -6.16 -0.52 2.79
C ALA A 48 -6.31 -0.85 4.29
N ASP A 49 -6.44 0.18 5.14
CA ASP A 49 -6.79 0.04 6.56
C ASP A 49 -8.27 -0.32 6.68
N LEU A 50 -8.59 -1.58 6.39
CA LEU A 50 -9.97 -1.99 6.13
C LEU A 50 -10.89 -1.73 7.32
N VAL A 51 -10.52 -2.12 8.54
CA VAL A 51 -11.42 -1.99 9.70
C VAL A 51 -11.70 -0.51 10.01
N GLY A 52 -12.97 -0.12 9.92
CA GLY A 52 -13.40 1.27 10.09
C GLY A 52 -13.35 2.12 8.81
N SER A 53 -12.79 1.62 7.71
CA SER A 53 -12.83 2.27 6.39
C SER A 53 -14.24 2.34 5.80
N LYS A 54 -14.42 3.27 4.86
CA LYS A 54 -15.66 3.38 4.08
C LYS A 54 -15.61 2.38 2.94
N LEU A 55 -16.61 1.50 2.88
CA LEU A 55 -16.85 0.63 1.73
C LEU A 55 -17.97 1.23 0.88
N THR A 56 -17.72 1.42 -0.41
CA THR A 56 -18.70 1.90 -1.37
C THR A 56 -19.12 0.78 -2.32
N LEU A 57 -20.43 0.53 -2.38
CA LEU A 57 -21.09 -0.29 -3.37
C LEU A 57 -21.55 0.59 -4.53
N SER A 58 -21.15 0.24 -5.74
CA SER A 58 -21.68 0.85 -6.96
C SER A 58 -22.66 -0.11 -7.62
N LEU A 59 -23.94 0.29 -7.67
CA LEU A 59 -25.04 -0.51 -8.21
C LEU A 59 -25.54 0.11 -9.51
N THR A 60 -25.27 -0.52 -10.64
CA THR A 60 -25.85 -0.09 -11.92
C THR A 60 -27.07 -0.94 -12.23
N ASN A 61 -28.25 -0.32 -12.16
CA ASN A 61 -29.50 -0.96 -12.53
C ASN A 61 -29.62 -1.13 -14.05
N LEU A 62 -29.72 -2.36 -14.55
CA LEU A 62 -29.86 -2.61 -15.98
C LEU A 62 -31.29 -2.92 -16.41
N ASP A 63 -32.20 -3.07 -15.45
CA ASP A 63 -33.63 -3.33 -15.66
C ASP A 63 -34.41 -2.07 -16.01
N ALA A 64 -35.57 -2.26 -16.67
CA ALA A 64 -36.52 -1.19 -16.94
C ALA A 64 -37.22 -0.66 -15.68
N LYS A 65 -37.36 -1.51 -14.65
CA LYS A 65 -37.90 -1.12 -13.34
C LYS A 65 -36.81 -0.38 -12.56
N LYS A 66 -37.14 0.73 -11.89
CA LYS A 66 -36.20 1.43 -11.03
C LYS A 66 -35.73 0.52 -9.90
N LEU A 67 -34.44 0.55 -9.63
CA LEU A 67 -33.85 -0.08 -8.46
C LEU A 67 -34.19 0.78 -7.23
N GLY A 68 -34.60 0.12 -6.16
CA GLY A 68 -34.86 0.73 -4.86
C GLY A 68 -35.10 -0.37 -3.83
N GLY A 69 -34.86 -0.04 -2.56
CA GLY A 69 -35.00 -0.97 -1.45
C GLY A 69 -33.74 -1.02 -0.58
N GLU A 70 -33.72 -2.01 0.29
CA GLU A 70 -32.67 -2.22 1.28
C GLU A 70 -31.66 -3.24 0.76
N ILE A 71 -30.38 -2.95 1.01
CA ILE A 71 -29.28 -3.89 0.91
C ILE A 71 -28.98 -4.36 2.33
N THR A 72 -29.08 -5.66 2.56
CA THR A 72 -28.78 -6.24 3.87
C THR A 72 -27.43 -6.94 3.81
N PRO A 73 -26.41 -6.51 4.56
CA PRO A 73 -25.16 -7.25 4.68
C PRO A 73 -25.41 -8.65 5.25
N VAL A 74 -24.83 -9.68 4.62
CA VAL A 74 -24.98 -11.07 5.06
C VAL A 74 -23.80 -11.43 5.95
N LYS A 75 -24.09 -11.68 7.23
CA LYS A 75 -23.09 -12.11 8.20
C LYS A 75 -22.56 -13.51 7.83
N ASN A 76 -21.27 -13.76 8.08
CA ASN A 76 -20.62 -15.07 7.96
C ASN A 76 -20.58 -15.70 6.54
N CYS A 77 -20.71 -14.90 5.48
CA CYS A 77 -20.60 -15.39 4.08
C CYS A 77 -19.28 -14.99 3.39
N GLY A 78 -18.70 -13.86 3.80
CA GLY A 78 -17.46 -13.32 3.27
C GLY A 78 -16.45 -13.04 4.37
N THR A 79 -15.30 -12.52 3.97
CA THR A 79 -14.21 -12.10 4.86
C THR A 79 -14.36 -10.66 5.36
N ILE A 80 -15.21 -9.87 4.72
CA ILE A 80 -15.55 -8.50 5.12
C ILE A 80 -16.98 -8.49 5.67
N THR A 81 -17.14 -7.87 6.84
CA THR A 81 -18.45 -7.54 7.41
C THR A 81 -18.62 -6.04 7.53
N LEU A 82 -19.86 -5.55 7.50
CA LEU A 82 -20.18 -4.14 7.71
C LEU A 82 -20.76 -3.91 9.10
N LYS A 83 -20.51 -2.74 9.68
CA LYS A 83 -21.15 -2.29 10.94
C LYS A 83 -22.63 -2.02 10.71
N ASP A 84 -22.96 -1.53 9.53
CA ASP A 84 -24.32 -1.23 9.09
C ASP A 84 -25.13 -2.52 8.95
N THR A 85 -26.34 -2.52 9.50
CA THR A 85 -27.26 -3.65 9.36
C THR A 85 -28.10 -3.55 8.09
N GLU A 86 -28.22 -2.34 7.54
CA GLU A 86 -29.00 -2.04 6.34
C GLU A 86 -28.38 -0.85 5.62
N LEU A 87 -28.32 -0.92 4.28
CA LEU A 87 -27.94 0.19 3.43
C LEU A 87 -29.08 0.50 2.47
N ARG A 88 -29.40 1.78 2.25
CA ARG A 88 -30.51 2.17 1.37
C ARG A 88 -30.01 2.56 -0.01
N VAL A 89 -30.58 1.93 -1.03
CA VAL A 89 -30.27 2.27 -2.42
C VAL A 89 -31.08 3.51 -2.82
N PRO A 90 -30.43 4.61 -3.23
CA PRO A 90 -31.14 5.74 -3.80
C PRO A 90 -31.81 5.30 -5.12
N PRO A 91 -33.01 5.82 -5.46
CA PRO A 91 -33.68 5.47 -6.70
C PRO A 91 -32.78 5.69 -7.92
N ALA A 92 -32.38 4.60 -8.57
CA ALA A 92 -31.46 4.64 -9.71
C ALA A 92 -32.20 4.48 -11.03
N ASN A 93 -31.96 5.41 -11.96
CA ASN A 93 -32.41 5.26 -13.33
C ASN A 93 -31.62 4.15 -14.05
N VAL A 94 -32.21 3.60 -15.11
CA VAL A 94 -31.61 2.52 -15.88
C VAL A 94 -30.26 2.95 -16.45
N GLY A 95 -29.22 2.17 -16.19
CA GLY A 95 -27.86 2.39 -16.67
C GLY A 95 -27.07 3.44 -15.89
N VAL A 96 -27.66 4.04 -14.85
CA VAL A 96 -26.95 4.97 -13.96
C VAL A 96 -26.53 4.20 -12.70
N ALA A 97 -25.27 4.37 -12.31
CA ALA A 97 -24.77 3.82 -11.06
C ALA A 97 -25.32 4.61 -9.86
N ALA A 98 -25.91 3.89 -8.91
CA ALA A 98 -26.20 4.40 -7.58
C ALA A 98 -25.09 3.96 -6.63
N GLU A 99 -24.59 4.90 -5.83
CA GLU A 99 -23.61 4.61 -4.79
C GLU A 99 -24.28 4.51 -3.44
N VAL A 100 -23.84 3.51 -2.69
CA VAL A 100 -24.27 3.26 -1.32
C VAL A 100 -23.02 2.92 -0.52
N SER A 101 -22.90 3.46 0.68
CA SER A 101 -21.71 3.27 1.49
C SER A 101 -22.04 2.71 2.86
N GLY A 102 -21.17 1.82 3.34
CA GLY A 102 -21.16 1.33 4.72
C GLY A 102 -19.76 1.42 5.31
N THR A 103 -19.63 1.05 6.58
CA THR A 103 -18.38 1.03 7.31
C THR A 103 -17.97 -0.42 7.56
N VAL A 104 -16.73 -0.77 7.23
CA VAL A 104 -16.20 -2.11 7.50
C VAL A 104 -16.09 -2.34 9.01
N ALA A 105 -16.67 -3.43 9.50
CA ALA A 105 -16.61 -3.87 10.89
C ALA A 105 -15.43 -4.80 11.13
N THR A 106 -15.27 -5.82 10.29
CA THR A 106 -14.17 -6.78 10.33
C THR A 106 -13.70 -7.08 8.93
N ALA A 107 -12.41 -7.40 8.80
CA ALA A 107 -11.81 -7.91 7.58
C ALA A 107 -10.81 -9.00 7.98
N GLU A 108 -10.94 -10.20 7.39
CA GLU A 108 -10.12 -11.37 7.71
C GLU A 108 -9.48 -11.97 6.45
N GLY A 109 -8.24 -12.44 6.55
CA GLY A 109 -7.53 -13.02 5.41
C GLY A 109 -7.27 -12.04 4.26
N THR A 110 -6.78 -12.57 3.15
CA THR A 110 -6.33 -11.77 1.98
C THR A 110 -7.35 -11.71 0.85
N ASP A 111 -8.33 -12.62 0.84
CA ASP A 111 -9.40 -12.64 -0.15
C ASP A 111 -10.54 -11.73 0.32
N HIS A 112 -10.50 -10.45 -0.02
CA HIS A 112 -11.49 -9.46 0.43
C HIS A 112 -12.84 -9.66 -0.26
N VAL A 113 -13.80 -10.24 0.46
CA VAL A 113 -15.11 -10.64 -0.04
C VAL A 113 -16.20 -10.11 0.88
N LEU A 114 -17.13 -9.36 0.30
CA LEU A 114 -18.33 -8.89 0.98
C LEU A 114 -19.55 -9.62 0.42
N CYS A 115 -20.44 -10.10 1.30
CA CYS A 115 -21.74 -10.63 0.90
C CYS A 115 -22.87 -9.66 1.26
N VAL A 116 -23.73 -9.39 0.29
CA VAL A 116 -24.93 -8.55 0.48
C VAL A 116 -26.14 -9.18 -0.17
N LYS A 117 -27.29 -9.01 0.47
CA LYS A 117 -28.58 -9.35 -0.11
C LYS A 117 -29.21 -8.10 -0.70
N ILE A 118 -29.56 -8.15 -1.98
CA ILE A 118 -30.29 -7.10 -2.69
C ILE A 118 -31.59 -7.74 -3.17
N ASP A 119 -32.72 -7.26 -2.65
CA ASP A 119 -34.03 -7.93 -2.79
C ASP A 119 -33.97 -9.40 -2.31
N ARG A 120 -34.09 -10.39 -3.21
CA ARG A 120 -34.05 -11.81 -2.87
C ARG A 120 -32.73 -12.51 -3.23
N ILE A 121 -31.80 -11.80 -3.86
CA ILE A 121 -30.54 -12.37 -4.34
C ILE A 121 -29.40 -12.01 -3.38
N GLU A 122 -28.59 -13.00 -3.05
CA GLU A 122 -27.31 -12.82 -2.38
C GLU A 122 -26.19 -12.63 -3.41
N TYR A 123 -25.43 -11.55 -3.26
CA TYR A 123 -24.27 -11.22 -4.08
C TYR A 123 -23.01 -11.42 -3.25
N ARG A 124 -22.05 -12.18 -3.81
CA ARG A 124 -20.70 -12.34 -3.28
C ARG A 124 -19.75 -11.47 -4.10
N LEU A 125 -19.28 -10.39 -3.50
CA LEU A 125 -18.53 -9.33 -4.17
C LEU A 125 -17.06 -9.39 -3.76
N MET A 126 -16.16 -9.47 -4.72
CA MET A 126 -14.75 -9.13 -4.48
C MET A 126 -14.67 -7.63 -4.23
N VAL A 127 -14.06 -7.25 -3.11
CA VAL A 127 -13.87 -5.86 -2.72
C VAL A 127 -12.51 -5.41 -3.26
N ALA A 128 -12.51 -4.38 -4.09
CA ALA A 128 -11.28 -3.73 -4.51
C ALA A 128 -10.71 -2.93 -3.33
N VAL A 129 -9.48 -3.23 -2.93
CA VAL A 129 -8.77 -2.55 -1.85
C VAL A 129 -7.65 -1.72 -2.47
N PRO A 130 -7.54 -0.42 -2.17
CA PRO A 130 -6.46 0.41 -2.70
C PRO A 130 -5.12 -0.03 -2.07
N PRO A 131 -3.98 0.34 -2.68
CA PRO A 131 -2.68 0.11 -2.07
C PRO A 131 -2.58 0.77 -0.67
N PRO A 132 -1.82 0.19 0.28
CA PRO A 132 -1.58 0.81 1.57
C PRO A 132 -1.00 2.22 1.43
N THR A 133 -1.49 3.14 2.25
CA THR A 133 -0.97 4.52 2.29
C THR A 133 0.26 4.57 3.19
N GLU A 134 1.34 5.15 2.67
CA GLU A 134 2.55 5.40 3.45
C GLU A 134 2.28 6.39 4.59
N LYS A 135 2.71 6.02 5.80
CA LYS A 135 2.69 6.89 6.98
C LYS A 135 4.12 7.29 7.30
N LEU A 136 4.46 8.56 7.06
CA LEU A 136 5.79 9.09 7.30
C LEU A 136 6.05 9.29 8.80
N VAL A 137 7.25 8.89 9.22
CA VAL A 137 7.81 9.14 10.55
C VAL A 137 8.88 10.24 10.48
N PHE A 138 9.70 10.21 9.42
CA PHE A 138 10.70 11.24 9.14
C PHE A 138 10.67 11.59 7.65
N ASP A 139 10.51 12.88 7.35
CA ASP A 139 10.37 13.46 6.01
C ASP A 139 11.47 14.49 5.70
N PHE A 140 12.27 14.88 6.70
CA PHE A 140 13.39 15.81 6.61
C PHE A 140 13.07 17.17 5.99
N GLU A 141 11.81 17.59 6.03
CA GLU A 141 11.39 18.81 5.34
C GLU A 141 11.92 20.08 6.01
N SER A 142 12.21 20.02 7.32
CA SER A 142 12.64 21.19 8.11
C SER A 142 14.03 21.05 8.72
N ASP A 143 14.39 19.86 9.22
CA ASP A 143 15.68 19.59 9.87
C ASP A 143 16.08 18.10 9.76
N THR A 144 17.05 17.65 10.55
CA THR A 144 17.50 16.25 10.59
C THR A 144 16.62 15.34 11.44
N GLN A 145 15.58 15.87 12.09
CA GLN A 145 14.63 15.18 12.95
C GLN A 145 15.28 14.29 14.01
N GLY A 146 16.43 14.72 14.53
CA GLY A 146 17.17 14.04 15.60
C GLY A 146 18.05 12.87 15.14
N TRP A 147 18.19 12.65 13.83
CA TRP A 147 19.17 11.71 13.32
C TRP A 147 20.60 12.17 13.61
N THR A 148 21.47 11.21 13.87
CA THR A 148 22.86 11.44 14.29
C THR A 148 23.83 10.52 13.55
N ALA A 149 25.08 10.95 13.46
CA ALA A 149 26.17 10.16 12.89
C ALA A 149 26.59 9.03 13.85
N GLY A 150 26.77 7.83 13.31
CA GLY A 150 27.29 6.65 14.01
C GLY A 150 28.67 6.24 13.51
N THR A 151 28.91 4.93 13.47
CA THR A 151 30.17 4.33 12.99
C THR A 151 30.41 4.71 11.54
N GLY A 152 31.66 5.06 11.18
CA GLY A 152 32.02 5.37 9.79
C GLY A 152 31.43 6.67 9.22
N VAL A 153 30.63 7.42 10.00
CA VAL A 153 29.99 8.68 9.56
C VAL A 153 30.60 9.86 10.32
N ALA A 154 30.90 10.94 9.60
CA ALA A 154 31.44 12.18 10.13
C ALA A 154 30.33 13.13 10.58
N SER A 155 29.29 13.29 9.76
CA SER A 155 28.16 14.18 10.03
C SER A 155 26.90 13.74 9.31
N VAL A 156 25.77 14.21 9.81
CA VAL A 156 24.47 14.15 9.12
C VAL A 156 23.91 15.55 8.99
N ASN A 157 23.35 15.88 7.84
CA ASN A 157 22.75 17.19 7.58
C ASN A 157 21.48 17.03 6.78
N ARG A 158 20.53 17.94 6.98
CA ARG A 158 19.46 18.15 6.02
C ARG A 158 20.03 18.84 4.80
N VAL A 159 19.68 18.35 3.62
CA VAL A 159 20.10 18.89 2.33
C VAL A 159 18.90 19.05 1.40
N THR A 160 19.02 19.93 0.41
CA THR A 160 17.96 20.19 -0.58
C THR A 160 18.38 19.82 -2.01
N SER A 161 19.62 19.33 -2.19
CA SER A 161 20.21 18.93 -3.47
C SER A 161 21.48 18.11 -3.25
N PHE A 162 21.89 17.31 -4.23
CA PHE A 162 23.10 16.48 -4.17
C PHE A 162 24.03 16.76 -5.34
N ALA A 163 25.32 16.45 -5.17
CA ALA A 163 26.33 16.67 -6.22
C ALA A 163 26.15 15.73 -7.43
N ASN A 164 25.70 14.50 -7.18
CA ASN A 164 25.44 13.49 -8.20
C ASN A 164 23.94 13.19 -8.30
N GLY A 165 23.55 12.39 -9.29
CA GLY A 165 22.17 11.88 -9.40
C GLY A 165 21.71 11.26 -8.07
N PRO A 166 20.42 11.31 -7.73
CA PRO A 166 19.32 11.92 -8.47
C PRO A 166 19.30 13.46 -8.38
N GLY A 167 20.20 14.08 -7.61
CA GLY A 167 20.39 15.54 -7.53
C GLY A 167 19.39 16.30 -6.67
N ALA A 168 18.29 15.66 -6.24
CA ALA A 168 17.24 16.26 -5.42
C ALA A 168 16.59 15.23 -4.47
N PRO A 169 15.97 15.68 -3.36
CA PRO A 169 15.18 14.86 -2.44
C PRO A 169 14.19 13.90 -3.16
N HIS A 170 13.86 12.79 -2.51
CA HIS A 170 12.94 11.80 -3.08
C HIS A 170 11.53 12.37 -3.16
N SER A 171 11.13 13.08 -2.10
CA SER A 171 9.93 13.89 -2.09
C SER A 171 10.18 15.21 -1.36
N GLY A 172 9.23 16.15 -1.47
CA GLY A 172 9.34 17.43 -0.77
C GLY A 172 10.57 18.24 -1.14
N ALA A 173 11.11 18.96 -0.17
CA ALA A 173 12.22 19.90 -0.33
C ALA A 173 13.47 19.52 0.48
N GLY A 174 13.42 18.47 1.30
CA GLY A 174 14.52 18.05 2.15
C GLY A 174 14.81 16.55 2.09
N ALA A 175 16.07 16.18 2.28
CA ALA A 175 16.49 14.82 2.57
C ALA A 175 17.60 14.84 3.63
N LEU A 176 17.84 13.70 4.28
CA LEU A 176 18.96 13.55 5.20
C LEU A 176 20.18 13.00 4.45
N GLU A 177 21.32 13.68 4.52
CA GLU A 177 22.58 13.21 3.97
C GLU A 177 23.58 12.87 5.08
N ALA A 178 24.20 11.71 4.98
CA ALA A 178 25.33 11.28 5.78
C ALA A 178 26.64 11.47 5.00
N THR A 179 27.60 12.18 5.61
CA THR A 179 28.96 12.29 5.08
C THR A 179 29.86 11.29 5.79
N SER A 180 30.49 10.38 5.04
CA SER A 180 31.30 9.31 5.63
C SER A 180 32.69 9.79 6.05
N LYS A 181 33.32 9.04 6.96
CA LYS A 181 34.76 9.08 7.21
C LYS A 181 35.48 8.16 6.21
N PRO A 182 36.75 8.43 5.88
CA PRO A 182 37.54 7.51 5.07
C PRO A 182 37.84 6.23 5.85
N THR A 183 37.23 5.12 5.44
CA THR A 183 37.42 3.78 6.02
C THR A 183 37.42 2.73 4.90
N LEU A 184 37.59 1.45 5.25
CA LEU A 184 37.50 0.37 4.26
C LEU A 184 36.13 0.41 3.56
N ALA A 185 36.12 0.11 2.26
CA ALA A 185 34.93 0.19 1.44
C ALA A 185 33.78 -0.68 1.97
N THR A 186 34.11 -1.86 2.50
CA THR A 186 33.17 -2.82 3.07
C THR A 186 32.77 -2.55 4.52
N ASP A 187 33.39 -1.58 5.20
CA ASP A 187 32.97 -1.20 6.55
C ASP A 187 31.60 -0.54 6.51
N GLU A 188 30.74 -0.89 7.47
CA GLU A 188 29.41 -0.26 7.56
C GLU A 188 29.50 1.16 8.09
N ARG A 189 28.84 2.07 7.39
CA ARG A 189 28.60 3.45 7.80
C ARG A 189 27.20 3.54 8.35
N SER A 190 27.02 4.01 9.58
CA SER A 190 25.72 4.03 10.23
C SER A 190 25.27 5.43 10.62
N ILE A 191 23.98 5.66 10.48
CA ILE A 191 23.24 6.78 11.06
C ILE A 191 22.08 6.23 11.86
N SER A 192 21.68 6.93 12.91
CA SER A 192 20.57 6.47 13.74
C SER A 192 19.83 7.62 14.39
N VAL A 193 18.60 7.31 14.80
CA VAL A 193 17.75 8.19 15.60
C VAL A 193 17.19 7.39 16.77
N THR A 194 17.17 8.03 17.94
CA THR A 194 16.44 7.57 19.14
C THR A 194 15.40 8.64 19.47
N PRO A 195 14.15 8.46 19.00
CA PRO A 195 13.08 9.41 19.26
C PRO A 195 12.82 9.57 20.76
N LYS A 196 12.33 10.75 21.18
CA LYS A 196 12.03 11.03 22.60
C LYS A 196 10.97 10.08 23.17
N ALA A 197 10.00 9.70 22.35
CA ALA A 197 9.01 8.68 22.66
C ALA A 197 9.19 7.52 21.66
N PRO A 198 9.16 6.24 22.10
CA PRO A 198 9.21 5.11 21.18
C PRO A 198 8.12 5.21 20.12
N ILE A 199 8.44 4.80 18.90
CA ILE A 199 7.49 4.77 17.79
C ILE A 199 6.60 3.53 17.94
N ASP A 200 5.29 3.72 17.96
CA ASP A 200 4.32 2.63 17.92
C ASP A 200 4.04 2.23 16.47
N LEU A 201 4.54 1.07 16.08
CA LEU A 201 4.32 0.44 14.78
C LEU A 201 3.47 -0.83 14.91
N SER A 202 2.64 -0.94 15.95
CA SER A 202 1.82 -2.14 16.23
C SER A 202 0.89 -2.54 15.09
N THR A 203 0.41 -1.56 14.31
CA THR A 203 -0.48 -1.76 13.14
C THR A 203 0.25 -1.87 11.81
N ALA A 204 1.59 -1.89 11.82
CA ALA A 204 2.38 -1.86 10.60
C ALA A 204 2.97 -3.24 10.31
N ALA A 205 2.86 -3.66 9.04
CA ALA A 205 3.54 -4.86 8.55
C ALA A 205 4.94 -4.54 8.01
N THR A 206 5.11 -3.36 7.40
CA THR A 206 6.31 -2.99 6.65
C THR A 206 6.82 -1.62 7.09
N PHE A 207 8.11 -1.52 7.38
CA PHE A 207 8.81 -0.25 7.57
C PHE A 207 9.66 0.03 6.34
N ALA A 208 9.65 1.26 5.83
CA ALA A 208 10.31 1.59 4.59
C ALA A 208 11.05 2.93 4.64
N LEU A 209 12.02 3.09 3.74
CA LEU A 209 12.66 4.36 3.44
C LEU A 209 13.18 4.38 1.99
N SER A 210 13.38 5.57 1.45
CA SER A 210 14.12 5.79 0.21
C SER A 210 15.59 6.05 0.51
N MET A 211 16.50 5.40 -0.21
CA MET A 211 17.94 5.54 -0.04
C MET A 211 18.66 5.82 -1.37
N ASP A 212 19.62 6.74 -1.34
CA ASP A 212 20.58 6.98 -2.42
C ASP A 212 22.01 6.97 -1.88
N SER A 213 23.00 6.85 -2.77
CA SER A 213 24.40 7.06 -2.45
C SER A 213 25.20 7.55 -3.64
N TYR A 214 26.31 8.24 -3.37
CA TYR A 214 27.29 8.62 -4.38
C TYR A 214 28.73 8.59 -3.87
N GLY A 215 29.68 8.67 -4.81
CA GLY A 215 31.13 8.64 -4.53
C GLY A 215 31.75 7.24 -4.66
N GLY A 216 31.21 6.40 -5.56
CA GLY A 216 31.46 4.95 -5.66
C GLY A 216 32.86 4.43 -5.32
N ALA A 217 32.90 3.28 -4.65
CA ALA A 217 34.12 2.61 -4.22
C ALA A 217 34.84 1.96 -5.40
N PRO A 218 36.16 2.19 -5.58
CA PRO A 218 36.96 1.48 -6.56
C PRO A 218 36.88 -0.04 -6.39
N GLY A 219 36.64 -0.75 -7.50
CA GLY A 219 36.56 -2.22 -7.50
C GLY A 219 35.29 -2.81 -6.86
N ALA A 220 34.33 -2.00 -6.42
CA ALA A 220 33.10 -2.51 -5.83
C ALA A 220 32.24 -3.24 -6.87
N THR A 221 31.63 -4.36 -6.43
CA THR A 221 30.71 -5.17 -7.24
C THR A 221 29.24 -4.81 -6.99
N GLY A 222 28.98 -3.97 -5.99
CA GLY A 222 27.65 -3.51 -5.62
C GLY A 222 27.68 -2.73 -4.31
N TYR A 223 26.50 -2.34 -3.87
CA TYR A 223 26.31 -1.56 -2.65
C TYR A 223 25.09 -2.06 -1.91
N VAL A 224 25.09 -1.89 -0.60
CA VAL A 224 24.00 -2.33 0.25
C VAL A 224 23.60 -1.27 1.26
N GLY A 225 22.30 -1.18 1.48
CA GLY A 225 21.69 -0.49 2.61
C GLY A 225 21.08 -1.50 3.59
N THR A 226 21.17 -1.23 4.89
CA THR A 226 20.50 -2.06 5.92
C THR A 226 19.60 -1.20 6.79
N ILE A 227 18.35 -1.63 7.00
CA ILE A 227 17.46 -1.08 8.02
C ILE A 227 17.56 -1.96 9.26
N ILE A 228 17.71 -1.36 10.43
CA ILE A 228 17.69 -2.05 11.72
C ILE A 228 16.75 -1.29 12.66
N LEU A 229 15.72 -1.98 13.15
CA LEU A 229 14.84 -1.47 14.20
C LEU A 229 15.16 -2.17 15.52
N SER A 230 15.25 -1.41 16.61
CA SER A 230 15.44 -1.94 17.96
C SER A 230 14.25 -1.58 18.84
N GLY A 231 13.65 -2.58 19.46
CA GLY A 231 12.51 -2.42 20.36
C GLY A 231 12.95 -1.98 21.75
N ALA A 232 12.03 -1.40 22.51
CA ALA A 232 12.25 -1.09 23.93
C ALA A 232 12.46 -2.37 24.77
N ASP A 233 12.01 -3.52 24.27
CA ASP A 233 12.23 -4.85 24.84
C ASP A 233 13.65 -5.42 24.58
N GLY A 234 14.48 -4.70 23.84
CA GLY A 234 15.85 -5.11 23.49
C GLY A 234 15.94 -6.03 22.28
N THR A 235 14.82 -6.45 21.68
CA THR A 235 14.82 -7.25 20.46
C THR A 235 15.10 -6.37 19.23
N GLN A 236 15.51 -7.00 18.12
CA GLN A 236 15.80 -6.31 16.88
C GLN A 236 15.24 -7.06 15.68
N VAL A 237 14.90 -6.30 14.64
CA VAL A 237 14.62 -6.81 13.29
C VAL A 237 15.48 -6.03 12.29
N LYS A 238 15.98 -6.72 11.27
CA LYS A 238 16.89 -6.13 10.27
C LYS A 238 16.62 -6.66 8.87
N GLY A 239 16.84 -5.80 7.87
CA GLY A 239 16.80 -6.17 6.46
C GLY A 239 17.94 -5.52 5.70
N ARG A 240 18.58 -6.26 4.80
CA ARG A 240 19.70 -5.81 3.96
C ARG A 240 19.31 -5.88 2.50
N TYR A 241 19.57 -4.81 1.76
CA TYR A 241 19.08 -4.61 0.39
C TYR A 241 20.21 -4.14 -0.50
N ASN A 242 20.25 -4.62 -1.73
CA ASN A 242 21.12 -4.03 -2.75
C ASN A 242 20.59 -2.65 -3.11
N ILE A 243 21.50 -1.70 -3.33
CA ILE A 243 21.16 -0.37 -3.81
C ILE A 243 21.96 -0.04 -5.06
N THR A 244 21.34 0.74 -5.94
CA THR A 244 21.97 1.31 -7.13
C THR A 244 22.35 2.76 -6.82
N PRO A 245 23.66 3.12 -6.85
CA PRO A 245 24.08 4.50 -6.61
C PRO A 245 23.56 5.47 -7.64
N ASN A 246 23.50 6.74 -7.25
CA ASN A 246 22.97 7.86 -8.01
C ASN A 246 21.49 7.71 -8.42
N SER A 247 20.71 6.99 -7.62
CA SER A 247 19.28 6.76 -7.83
C SER A 247 18.59 6.47 -6.49
N TRP A 248 17.32 6.85 -6.37
CA TRP A 248 16.52 6.46 -5.21
C TRP A 248 16.15 4.98 -5.26
N ASN A 249 16.40 4.28 -4.16
CA ASN A 249 16.07 2.88 -3.94
C ASN A 249 15.09 2.78 -2.77
N GLN A 250 13.97 2.09 -2.94
CA GLN A 250 13.07 1.82 -1.82
C GLN A 250 13.53 0.57 -1.06
N LEU A 251 13.82 0.74 0.23
CA LEU A 251 14.14 -0.35 1.15
C LEU A 251 12.90 -0.65 2.00
N SER A 252 12.45 -1.91 2.02
CA SER A 252 11.20 -2.30 2.69
C SER A 252 11.42 -3.50 3.61
N LEU A 253 11.32 -3.27 4.91
CA LEU A 253 11.51 -4.23 5.99
C LEU A 253 10.18 -4.81 6.45
N ASP A 254 9.96 -6.09 6.22
CA ASP A 254 8.88 -6.84 6.86
C ASP A 254 9.18 -7.00 8.36
N MET A 255 8.25 -6.53 9.18
CA MET A 255 8.28 -6.60 10.63
C MET A 255 6.99 -7.20 11.22
N SER A 256 6.14 -7.79 10.38
CA SER A 256 4.86 -8.39 10.78
C SER A 256 5.02 -9.45 11.88
N GLY A 257 6.09 -10.24 11.82
CA GLY A 257 6.44 -11.26 12.82
C GLY A 257 7.24 -10.76 14.03
N TRP A 258 7.66 -9.50 14.06
CA TRP A 258 8.54 -8.97 15.11
C TRP A 258 7.75 -8.43 16.31
N SER A 259 8.07 -8.90 17.53
CA SER A 259 7.36 -8.54 18.76
C SER A 259 7.61 -7.11 19.23
N GLY A 260 8.79 -6.53 18.93
CA GLY A 260 9.20 -5.22 19.43
C GLY A 260 8.58 -4.01 18.71
N ARG A 261 7.70 -4.25 17.73
CA ARG A 261 7.13 -3.19 16.86
C ARG A 261 6.22 -2.19 17.58
N ASN A 262 5.65 -2.54 18.72
CA ASN A 262 4.77 -1.63 19.48
C ASN A 262 5.54 -0.54 20.25
N ALA A 263 6.87 -0.64 20.33
CA ALA A 263 7.70 0.35 21.03
C ALA A 263 9.11 0.38 20.42
N VAL A 264 9.24 0.88 19.19
CA VAL A 264 10.54 1.01 18.52
C VAL A 264 11.33 2.16 19.13
N LYS A 265 12.47 1.84 19.73
CA LYS A 265 13.33 2.77 20.46
C LYS A 265 14.39 3.42 19.57
N THR A 266 14.95 2.65 18.63
CA THR A 266 16.00 3.13 17.74
C THR A 266 15.74 2.65 16.32
N VAL A 267 15.91 3.57 15.38
CA VAL A 267 16.02 3.28 13.95
C VAL A 267 17.46 3.52 13.55
N THR A 268 18.09 2.53 12.94
CA THR A 268 19.46 2.62 12.41
C THR A 268 19.43 2.25 10.94
N VAL A 269 20.15 3.03 10.13
CA VAL A 269 20.39 2.75 8.72
C VAL A 269 21.88 2.64 8.48
N THR A 270 22.29 1.61 7.73
CA THR A 270 23.70 1.42 7.35
C THR A 270 23.91 1.41 5.85
N PHE A 271 25.12 1.76 5.42
CA PHE A 271 25.57 1.75 4.03
C PHE A 271 26.99 1.16 3.92
N ALA A 272 27.21 0.30 2.92
CA ALA A 272 28.53 -0.25 2.61
C ALA A 272 28.66 -0.64 1.12
N ALA A 273 29.89 -0.72 0.63
CA ALA A 273 30.18 -1.34 -0.66
C ALA A 273 30.32 -2.87 -0.49
N LEU A 274 30.18 -3.59 -1.60
CA LEU A 274 30.46 -5.02 -1.71
C LEU A 274 31.70 -5.25 -2.57
N GLY A 275 32.50 -6.26 -2.22
CA GLY A 275 33.56 -6.78 -3.08
C GLY A 275 34.74 -5.85 -3.34
N SER A 276 34.91 -4.78 -2.54
CA SER A 276 36.03 -3.84 -2.64
C SER A 276 36.91 -3.89 -1.40
N ASP A 277 38.22 -3.83 -1.58
CA ASP A 277 39.23 -3.70 -0.53
C ASP A 277 39.78 -2.26 -0.41
N TYR A 278 39.11 -1.29 -1.04
CA TYR A 278 39.60 0.09 -1.07
C TYR A 278 39.63 0.69 0.35
N PRO A 279 40.80 1.10 0.87
CA PRO A 279 41.00 1.28 2.31
C PRO A 279 40.52 2.63 2.87
N THR A 280 40.27 3.61 2.00
CA THR A 280 39.98 5.00 2.39
C THR A 280 38.79 5.54 1.59
N TRP A 281 37.70 4.79 1.55
CA TRP A 281 36.47 5.21 0.89
C TRP A 281 35.62 6.12 1.78
N ASP A 282 35.22 7.28 1.28
CA ASP A 282 34.46 8.32 1.99
C ASP A 282 33.22 8.78 1.19
N PRO A 283 32.27 7.87 0.91
CA PRO A 283 31.08 8.20 0.13
C PRO A 283 30.12 9.12 0.91
N LYS A 284 29.07 9.53 0.22
CA LYS A 284 27.86 10.02 0.89
C LYS A 284 26.68 9.11 0.59
N PHE A 285 25.75 9.05 1.52
CA PHE A 285 24.46 8.40 1.30
C PHE A 285 23.34 9.24 1.89
N GLN A 286 22.17 9.13 1.28
CA GLN A 286 21.00 9.91 1.60
C GLN A 286 19.85 9.00 1.97
N ILE A 287 19.01 9.44 2.90
CA ILE A 287 17.72 8.82 3.17
C ILE A 287 16.61 9.85 3.14
N ASP A 288 15.43 9.40 2.75
CA ASP A 288 14.21 10.20 2.69
C ASP A 288 12.98 9.31 2.87
N ASN A 289 11.82 9.90 3.15
CA ASN A 289 10.52 9.24 3.34
C ASN A 289 10.61 8.02 4.27
N VAL A 290 11.15 8.19 5.47
CA VAL A 290 11.23 7.11 6.44
C VAL A 290 9.85 6.93 7.07
N GLY A 291 9.23 5.78 6.84
CA GLY A 291 7.85 5.56 7.21
C GLY A 291 7.47 4.09 7.31
N TYR A 292 6.17 3.83 7.32
CA TYR A 292 5.63 2.49 7.33
C TYR A 292 4.34 2.40 6.52
N PHE A 293 4.03 1.18 6.09
CA PHE A 293 2.75 0.83 5.50
C PHE A 293 1.97 0.03 6.53
N SER A 294 0.70 0.37 6.66
CA SER A 294 -0.22 -0.41 7.46
C SER A 294 -0.53 -1.75 6.79
N SER A 295 -0.87 -2.72 7.64
CA SER A 295 -1.21 -4.11 7.26
C SER A 295 -2.62 -4.23 6.70
#